data_AF-A0AA38WYS3-F1
#
_entry.id   AF-A0AA38WYS3-F1
#
_cell.length_a   1.000
_cell.length_b   1.000
_cell.length_c   1.000
_cell.angle_alpha   90.00
_cell.angle_beta   90.00
_cell.angle_gamma   90.00
#
_symmetry.space_group_name_H-M   'P 1'
#
loop_
_entity.id
_entity.type
_entity.pdbx_description
1 polymer ?
#
loop_
_entity_poly.entity_id
_entity_poly.type
_entity_poly.pdbx_seq_one_letter_code
_entity_poly.pdbx_strand_id
1 'polypeptide(L)'
;MSPRKRNNTCKEQEHMRDSLFWTGIIIDSTRSVIHQRPSVILPNREADACVWDLIRQRTVVFEQSFRSLRDSPLPLPADVTVVLLQHAVACKTMNLGMLAQYFGALFQANAGAIEDAAARVLAESRRFHDIFDKFLAMCSRDYFSMSADSRLNYVLLIAHYHLGALVLADTLDHFDVVPEPLKDPSLSRLYACNAIVNALNLALNHDRYSGDDSLLGSTLLRDPTPVVMAEVLSRTGRSIFILLESGQIARHTAQFMITVVAATLSVVSQVSATAKHVLESVRELCARNQLELREDSPTQPRASLSAEHVELLSMCDGAFVDDFLHEMQIQASADGSLDRTIARYETAPNSAAARPVESCRVDALLNEPPGDLWHTNQVFLGR
;
A
#
# COMPACT_ATOMS: atom_id res chain seq x y z
N MET A 1 -27.98 33.67 -0.83
CA MET A 1 -28.13 32.24 -0.41
C MET A 1 -28.56 32.20 1.05
N SER A 2 -29.26 31.14 1.50
CA SER A 2 -29.62 30.99 2.92
C SER A 2 -28.38 30.68 3.78
N PRO A 3 -28.26 31.22 5.01
CA PRO A 3 -27.14 30.92 5.91
C PRO A 3 -26.95 29.42 6.16
N ARG A 4 -28.06 28.66 6.25
CA ARG A 4 -28.02 27.21 6.47
C ARG A 4 -27.38 26.45 5.30
N LYS A 5 -27.50 26.94 4.06
CA LYS A 5 -26.76 26.37 2.92
C LYS A 5 -25.28 26.73 2.97
N ARG A 6 -24.93 27.96 3.38
CA ARG A 6 -23.53 28.43 3.46
C ARG A 6 -22.71 27.68 4.52
N ASN A 7 -23.33 27.36 5.66
CA ASN A 7 -22.68 26.60 6.73
C ASN A 7 -22.49 25.12 6.36
N ASN A 8 -23.39 24.54 5.57
CA ASN A 8 -23.24 23.17 5.05
C ASN A 8 -22.08 23.09 4.04
N THR A 9 -22.07 23.96 3.03
CA THR A 9 -21.00 23.97 2.01
C THR A 9 -19.61 24.20 2.60
N CYS A 10 -19.49 24.99 3.68
CA CYS A 10 -18.21 25.18 4.38
C CYS A 10 -17.70 23.87 5.00
N LYS A 11 -18.58 23.10 5.66
CA LYS A 11 -18.23 21.80 6.26
C LYS A 11 -17.95 20.73 5.21
N GLU A 12 -18.69 20.75 4.11
CA GLU A 12 -18.45 19.87 2.96
C GLU A 12 -17.05 20.12 2.37
N GLN A 13 -16.61 21.38 2.28
CA GLN A 13 -15.25 21.75 1.87
C GLN A 13 -14.18 21.36 2.89
N GLU A 14 -14.42 21.57 4.20
CA GLU A 14 -13.53 21.12 5.27
C GLU A 14 -13.31 19.60 5.23
N HIS A 15 -14.39 18.82 5.19
CA HIS A 15 -14.32 17.36 5.10
C HIS A 15 -13.63 16.87 3.82
N MET A 16 -13.84 17.54 2.68
CA MET A 16 -13.17 17.22 1.42
C MET A 16 -11.66 17.45 1.51
N ARG A 17 -11.22 18.62 2.02
CA ARG A 17 -9.80 18.94 2.20
C ARG A 17 -9.12 17.95 3.14
N ASP A 18 -9.75 17.64 4.27
CA ASP A 18 -9.19 16.73 5.28
C ASP A 18 -9.11 15.29 4.72
N SER A 19 -10.07 14.88 3.87
CA SER A 19 -10.04 13.59 3.16
C SER A 19 -8.95 13.52 2.10
N LEU A 20 -8.74 14.60 1.33
CA LEU A 20 -7.66 14.69 0.34
C LEU A 20 -6.28 14.65 1.02
N PHE A 21 -6.10 15.38 2.11
CA PHE A 21 -4.86 15.36 2.91
C PHE A 21 -4.53 13.97 3.45
N TRP A 22 -5.53 13.28 4.03
CA TRP A 22 -5.35 11.92 4.53
C TRP A 22 -5.11 10.89 3.40
N THR A 23 -5.75 11.08 2.24
CA THR A 23 -5.49 10.26 1.03
C THR A 23 -4.05 10.46 0.54
N GLY A 24 -3.56 11.70 0.52
CA GLY A 24 -2.16 12.03 0.23
C GLY A 24 -1.20 11.30 1.17
N ILE A 25 -1.42 11.38 2.50
CA ILE A 25 -0.61 10.67 3.50
C ILE A 25 -0.61 9.15 3.27
N ILE A 26 -1.74 8.54 2.93
CA ILE A 26 -1.81 7.10 2.59
C ILE A 26 -0.96 6.78 1.36
N ILE A 27 -1.11 7.54 0.28
CA ILE A 27 -0.40 7.32 -0.99
C ILE A 27 1.10 7.50 -0.79
N ASP A 28 1.52 8.62 -0.20
CA ASP A 28 2.93 8.96 0.03
C ASP A 28 3.60 7.96 0.98
N SER A 29 2.97 7.59 2.10
CA SER A 29 3.51 6.56 3.00
C SER A 29 3.66 5.21 2.30
N THR A 30 2.68 4.82 1.47
CA THR A 30 2.71 3.53 0.74
C THR A 30 3.78 3.53 -0.34
N ARG A 31 3.88 4.58 -1.16
CA ARG A 31 4.89 4.70 -2.23
C ARG A 31 6.30 4.86 -1.67
N SER A 32 6.48 5.63 -0.61
CA SER A 32 7.77 5.79 0.08
C SER A 32 8.29 4.46 0.61
N VAL A 33 7.42 3.62 1.17
CA VAL A 33 7.78 2.24 1.55
C VAL A 33 8.12 1.40 0.33
N ILE A 34 7.24 1.28 -0.67
CA ILE A 34 7.46 0.44 -1.86
C ILE A 34 8.79 0.77 -2.57
N HIS A 35 9.11 2.06 -2.71
CA HIS A 35 10.32 2.54 -3.39
C HIS A 35 11.52 2.75 -2.45
N GLN A 36 11.38 2.46 -1.15
CA GLN A 36 12.42 2.64 -0.11
C GLN A 36 13.00 4.07 -0.08
N ARG A 37 12.12 5.08 -0.15
CA ARG A 37 12.45 6.51 -0.20
C ARG A 37 11.94 7.25 1.06
N PRO A 38 12.49 8.44 1.37
CA PRO A 38 11.87 9.37 2.31
C PRO A 38 10.46 9.78 1.84
N SER A 39 9.57 10.05 2.80
CA SER A 39 8.25 10.64 2.56
C SER A 39 8.37 12.09 2.07
N VAL A 40 7.50 12.48 1.14
CA VAL A 40 7.45 13.84 0.57
C VAL A 40 6.50 14.75 1.36
N ILE A 41 5.39 14.20 1.88
CA ILE A 41 4.38 14.95 2.64
C ILE A 41 4.76 15.05 4.12
N LEU A 42 5.41 14.02 4.66
CA LEU A 42 5.87 13.89 6.04
C LEU A 42 7.40 13.61 6.10
N PRO A 43 8.24 14.56 5.65
CA PRO A 43 9.69 14.39 5.63
C PRO A 43 10.38 14.61 6.99
N ASN A 44 9.70 15.25 7.95
CA ASN A 44 10.30 15.88 9.13
C ASN A 44 9.57 15.48 10.42
N ARG A 45 10.32 14.90 11.37
CA ARG A 45 9.83 14.31 12.64
C ARG A 45 8.81 15.15 13.44
N GLU A 46 8.81 16.47 13.32
CA GLU A 46 7.88 17.37 14.03
C GLU A 46 6.47 17.43 13.39
N ALA A 47 6.37 17.45 12.05
CA ALA A 47 5.07 17.40 11.37
C ALA A 47 4.41 16.03 11.59
N ASP A 48 5.22 14.97 11.49
CA ASP A 48 4.88 13.59 11.78
C ASP A 48 4.29 13.40 13.19
N ALA A 49 4.85 14.07 14.21
CA ALA A 49 4.35 13.96 15.58
C ALA A 49 2.87 14.37 15.67
N CYS A 50 2.50 15.52 15.11
CA CYS A 50 1.12 16.03 15.11
C CYS A 50 0.13 15.07 14.44
N VAL A 51 0.51 14.41 13.34
CA VAL A 51 -0.36 13.45 12.64
C VAL A 51 -0.44 12.13 13.41
N TRP A 52 0.72 11.57 13.80
CA TRP A 52 0.78 10.24 14.39
C TRP A 52 0.32 10.20 15.85
N ASP A 53 0.50 11.27 16.64
CA ASP A 53 -0.03 11.34 18.00
C ASP A 53 -1.57 11.37 18.04
N LEU A 54 -2.22 11.97 17.04
CA LEU A 54 -3.67 11.88 16.86
C LEU A 54 -4.11 10.44 16.59
N ILE A 55 -3.36 9.68 15.79
CA ILE A 55 -3.62 8.25 15.56
C ILE A 55 -3.41 7.46 16.86
N ARG A 56 -2.26 7.61 17.53
CA ARG A 56 -1.95 6.97 18.82
C ARG A 56 -3.06 7.22 19.85
N GLN A 57 -3.51 8.47 20.01
CA GLN A 57 -4.59 8.83 20.93
C GLN A 57 -5.90 8.15 20.57
N ARG A 58 -6.31 8.18 19.28
CA ARG A 58 -7.52 7.49 18.81
C ARG A 58 -7.46 5.99 19.03
N THR A 59 -6.28 5.38 18.90
CA THR A 59 -6.08 3.93 19.12
C THR A 59 -6.15 3.55 20.60
N VAL A 60 -5.66 4.41 21.51
CA VAL A 60 -5.88 4.23 22.96
C VAL A 60 -7.37 4.33 23.32
N VAL A 61 -8.10 5.29 22.75
CA VAL A 61 -9.55 5.41 22.96
C VAL A 61 -10.30 4.19 22.41
N PHE A 62 -9.89 3.68 21.24
CA PHE A 62 -10.44 2.44 20.67
C PHE A 62 -10.21 1.24 21.61
N GLU A 63 -8.98 1.01 22.05
CA GLU A 63 -8.65 -0.11 22.94
C GLU A 63 -9.50 -0.05 24.23
N GLN A 64 -9.58 1.11 24.86
CA GLN A 64 -10.39 1.31 26.07
C GLN A 64 -11.89 1.07 25.84
N SER A 65 -12.41 1.49 24.68
CA SER A 65 -13.85 1.39 24.36
C SER A 65 -14.29 -0.05 24.04
N PHE A 66 -13.43 -0.83 23.38
CA PHE A 66 -13.78 -2.17 22.87
C PHE A 66 -13.12 -3.32 23.64
N ARG A 67 -12.37 -3.04 24.70
CA ARG A 67 -11.60 -4.04 25.49
C ARG A 67 -12.40 -5.28 25.90
N SER A 68 -13.69 -5.11 26.22
CA SER A 68 -14.59 -6.20 26.62
C SER A 68 -14.95 -7.18 25.51
N LEU A 69 -14.84 -6.78 24.23
CA LEU A 69 -15.12 -7.62 23.07
C LEU A 69 -13.92 -8.46 22.62
N ARG A 70 -12.72 -8.16 23.13
CA ARG A 70 -11.43 -8.69 22.67
C ARG A 70 -11.30 -10.22 22.71
N ASP A 71 -12.10 -10.88 23.54
CA ASP A 71 -12.15 -12.35 23.70
C ASP A 71 -13.57 -12.90 23.52
N SER A 72 -14.41 -12.23 22.71
CA SER A 72 -15.80 -12.61 22.47
C SER A 72 -15.92 -13.91 21.64
N PRO A 73 -16.70 -14.91 22.10
CA PRO A 73 -17.03 -16.08 21.29
C PRO A 73 -18.06 -15.76 20.19
N LEU A 74 -18.80 -14.65 20.32
CA LEU A 74 -19.77 -14.19 19.33
C LEU A 74 -19.09 -13.36 18.23
N PRO A 75 -19.66 -13.29 17.02
CA PRO A 75 -19.22 -12.36 15.97
C PRO A 75 -19.26 -10.90 16.41
N LEU A 76 -18.38 -10.07 15.84
CA LEU A 76 -18.42 -8.63 16.03
C LEU A 76 -19.66 -8.03 15.33
N PRO A 77 -20.37 -7.06 15.95
CA PRO A 77 -21.35 -6.26 15.25
C PRO A 77 -20.78 -5.57 14.00
N ALA A 78 -21.60 -5.36 12.97
CA ALA A 78 -21.14 -4.85 11.68
C ALA A 78 -20.58 -3.42 11.76
N ASP A 79 -21.19 -2.57 12.58
CA ASP A 79 -20.73 -1.22 12.91
C ASP A 79 -19.39 -1.23 13.66
N VAL A 80 -19.27 -2.10 14.68
CA VAL A 80 -18.01 -2.31 15.42
C VAL A 80 -16.90 -2.81 14.48
N THR A 81 -17.24 -3.68 13.52
CA THR A 81 -16.30 -4.20 12.51
C THR A 81 -15.79 -3.10 11.58
N VAL A 82 -16.66 -2.18 11.15
CA VAL A 82 -16.25 -1.01 10.34
C VAL A 82 -15.34 -0.08 11.13
N VAL A 83 -15.68 0.24 12.40
CA VAL A 83 -14.84 1.08 13.27
C VAL A 83 -13.48 0.45 13.53
N LEU A 84 -13.44 -0.85 13.83
CA LEU A 84 -12.21 -1.64 13.97
C LEU A 84 -11.31 -1.51 12.74
N LEU A 85 -11.84 -1.77 11.54
CA LEU A 85 -11.06 -1.74 10.31
C LEU A 85 -10.57 -0.31 10.00
N GLN A 86 -11.35 0.73 10.27
CA GLN A 86 -10.92 2.12 10.13
C GLN A 86 -9.74 2.48 11.05
N HIS A 87 -9.82 2.10 12.34
CA HIS A 87 -8.73 2.35 13.30
C HIS A 87 -7.46 1.54 12.95
N ALA A 88 -7.61 0.29 12.53
CA ALA A 88 -6.48 -0.54 12.11
C ALA A 88 -5.84 -0.03 10.80
N VAL A 89 -6.63 0.41 9.81
CA VAL A 89 -6.10 1.06 8.59
C VAL A 89 -5.32 2.33 8.91
N ALA A 90 -5.75 3.14 9.88
CA ALA A 90 -5.00 4.31 10.30
C ALA A 90 -3.66 3.95 10.97
N CYS A 91 -3.63 2.90 11.79
CA CYS A 91 -2.41 2.40 12.41
C CYS A 91 -1.46 1.75 11.40
N LYS A 92 -1.98 1.07 10.37
CA LYS A 92 -1.20 0.62 9.21
C LYS A 92 -0.50 1.80 8.54
N THR A 93 -1.22 2.87 8.21
CA THR A 93 -0.65 4.06 7.56
C THR A 93 0.46 4.69 8.43
N MET A 94 0.25 4.79 9.73
CA MET A 94 1.28 5.24 10.69
C MET A 94 2.53 4.34 10.67
N ASN A 95 2.36 3.01 10.64
CA ASN A 95 3.47 2.06 10.57
C ASN A 95 4.25 2.17 9.24
N LEU A 96 3.56 2.37 8.12
CA LEU A 96 4.19 2.68 6.83
C LEU A 96 4.95 4.01 6.87
N GLY A 97 4.42 5.03 7.56
CA GLY A 97 5.15 6.28 7.84
C GLY A 97 6.43 6.07 8.65
N MET A 98 6.41 5.25 9.69
CA MET A 98 7.63 4.90 10.45
C MET A 98 8.66 4.16 9.58
N LEU A 99 8.21 3.29 8.67
CA LEU A 99 9.08 2.61 7.71
C LEU A 99 9.70 3.59 6.70
N ALA A 100 8.93 4.55 6.18
CA ALA A 100 9.45 5.62 5.31
C ALA A 100 10.51 6.49 6.03
N GLN A 101 10.32 6.81 7.32
CA GLN A 101 11.37 7.45 8.13
C GLN A 101 12.63 6.59 8.25
N TYR A 102 12.48 5.27 8.43
CA TYR A 102 13.60 4.34 8.54
C TYR A 102 14.40 4.25 7.23
N PHE A 103 13.74 4.12 6.09
CA PHE A 103 14.39 4.17 4.77
C PHE A 103 15.03 5.54 4.50
N GLY A 104 14.42 6.63 4.95
CA GLY A 104 15.03 7.96 4.90
C GLY A 104 16.30 8.10 5.76
N ALA A 105 16.32 7.51 6.96
CA ALA A 105 17.50 7.50 7.83
C ALA A 105 18.64 6.64 7.23
N LEU A 106 18.30 5.50 6.60
CA LEU A 106 19.25 4.68 5.84
C LEU A 106 19.83 5.45 4.64
N PHE A 107 18.98 6.12 3.85
CA PHE A 107 19.40 6.93 2.70
C PHE A 107 20.35 8.08 3.10
N GLN A 108 20.17 8.65 4.29
CA GLN A 108 21.06 9.68 4.86
C GLN A 108 22.31 9.12 5.56
N ALA A 109 22.49 7.79 5.60
CA ALA A 109 23.61 7.08 6.25
C ALA A 109 23.88 7.47 7.72
N ASN A 110 22.86 7.96 8.43
CA ASN A 110 23.01 8.50 9.79
C ASN A 110 22.74 7.41 10.84
N ALA A 111 23.80 6.72 11.27
CA ALA A 111 23.74 5.58 12.20
C ALA A 111 22.87 5.83 13.45
N GLY A 112 23.03 6.98 14.11
CA GLY A 112 22.23 7.34 15.29
C GLY A 112 20.75 7.54 14.98
N ALA A 113 20.41 8.05 13.78
CA ALA A 113 19.02 8.17 13.34
C ALA A 113 18.39 6.84 12.87
N ILE A 114 19.22 5.88 12.44
CA ILE A 114 18.80 4.54 11.99
C ILE A 114 18.34 3.68 13.18
N GLU A 115 19.11 3.60 14.27
CA GLU A 115 18.70 2.87 15.49
C GLU A 115 17.41 3.46 16.08
N ASP A 116 17.35 4.79 16.17
CA ASP A 116 16.19 5.59 16.55
C ASP A 116 14.92 5.20 15.75
N ALA A 117 15.06 5.07 14.42
CA ALA A 117 13.95 4.77 13.53
C ALA A 117 13.56 3.29 13.58
N ALA A 118 14.53 2.37 13.70
CA ALA A 118 14.28 0.94 13.92
C ALA A 118 13.47 0.71 15.20
N ALA A 119 13.82 1.41 16.29
CA ALA A 119 13.07 1.37 17.55
C ALA A 119 11.63 1.89 17.40
N ARG A 120 11.39 2.95 16.61
CA ARG A 120 10.03 3.45 16.32
C ARG A 120 9.20 2.49 15.47
N VAL A 121 9.79 1.90 14.43
CA VAL A 121 9.15 0.86 13.60
C VAL A 121 8.70 -0.32 14.48
N LEU A 122 9.59 -0.82 15.34
CA LEU A 122 9.24 -1.92 16.25
C LEU A 122 8.16 -1.52 17.26
N ALA A 123 8.20 -0.30 17.80
CA ALA A 123 7.23 0.19 18.78
C ALA A 123 5.82 0.32 18.19
N GLU A 124 5.67 0.89 17.00
CA GLU A 124 4.36 1.04 16.36
C GLU A 124 3.83 -0.26 15.76
N SER A 125 4.71 -1.15 15.26
CA SER A 125 4.33 -2.51 14.86
C SER A 125 3.83 -3.32 16.06
N ARG A 126 4.51 -3.28 17.21
CA ARG A 126 4.02 -3.89 18.46
C ARG A 126 2.66 -3.32 18.87
N ARG A 127 2.48 -1.99 18.86
CA ARG A 127 1.18 -1.36 19.17
C ARG A 127 0.06 -1.87 18.26
N PHE A 128 0.32 -2.07 16.97
CA PHE A 128 -0.66 -2.63 16.05
C PHE A 128 -1.07 -4.05 16.48
N HIS A 129 -0.11 -4.94 16.70
CA HIS A 129 -0.36 -6.33 17.08
C HIS A 129 -1.01 -6.47 18.47
N ASP A 130 -0.47 -5.76 19.47
CA ASP A 130 -0.95 -5.75 20.85
C ASP A 130 -2.43 -5.31 20.98
N ILE A 131 -2.95 -4.52 20.03
CA ILE A 131 -4.31 -3.99 20.06
C ILE A 131 -5.23 -4.73 19.08
N PHE A 132 -4.80 -4.96 17.84
CA PHE A 132 -5.70 -5.41 16.77
C PHE A 132 -5.69 -6.93 16.51
N ASP A 133 -4.63 -7.68 16.82
CA ASP A 133 -4.51 -9.09 16.35
C ASP A 133 -5.69 -9.98 16.73
N LYS A 134 -6.19 -9.89 17.97
CA LYS A 134 -7.36 -10.69 18.38
C LYS A 134 -8.63 -10.29 17.61
N PHE A 135 -8.84 -8.99 17.36
CA PHE A 135 -9.99 -8.51 16.60
C PHE A 135 -9.88 -8.86 15.11
N LEU A 136 -8.69 -8.81 14.53
CA LEU A 136 -8.44 -9.24 13.15
C LEU A 136 -8.58 -10.77 13.01
N ALA A 137 -8.23 -11.55 14.03
CA ALA A 137 -8.54 -12.97 14.10
C ALA A 137 -10.06 -13.25 14.18
N MET A 138 -10.85 -12.38 14.85
CA MET A 138 -12.32 -12.44 14.77
C MET A 138 -12.83 -12.12 13.36
N CYS A 139 -12.32 -11.08 12.69
CA CYS A 139 -12.64 -10.82 11.28
C CYS A 139 -12.26 -12.00 10.35
N SER A 140 -11.14 -12.68 10.62
CA SER A 140 -10.73 -13.90 9.91
C SER A 140 -11.72 -15.05 10.12
N ARG A 141 -12.17 -15.27 11.36
CA ARG A 141 -13.18 -16.27 11.74
C ARG A 141 -14.55 -15.98 11.11
N ASP A 142 -14.97 -14.72 11.15
CA ASP A 142 -16.34 -14.29 10.81
C ASP A 142 -16.46 -13.82 9.35
N TYR A 143 -15.37 -13.91 8.56
CA TYR A 143 -15.20 -13.30 7.23
C TYR A 143 -16.40 -13.45 6.30
N PHE A 144 -16.94 -14.67 6.17
CA PHE A 144 -18.06 -14.97 5.27
C PHE A 144 -19.39 -14.29 5.69
N SER A 145 -19.52 -13.86 6.95
CA SER A 145 -20.68 -13.14 7.49
C SER A 145 -20.53 -11.61 7.49
N MET A 146 -19.31 -11.09 7.30
CA MET A 146 -19.04 -9.66 7.21
C MET A 146 -19.62 -9.06 5.91
N SER A 147 -19.96 -7.77 5.91
CA SER A 147 -20.40 -7.06 4.70
C SER A 147 -19.30 -7.07 3.62
N ALA A 148 -19.69 -7.01 2.34
CA ALA A 148 -18.74 -7.10 1.21
C ALA A 148 -17.62 -6.06 1.29
N ASP A 149 -17.93 -4.84 1.74
CA ASP A 149 -16.95 -3.78 1.90
C ASP A 149 -16.03 -4.03 3.11
N SER A 150 -16.54 -4.63 4.20
CA SER A 150 -15.72 -5.04 5.34
C SER A 150 -14.79 -6.21 4.98
N ARG A 151 -15.26 -7.16 4.15
CA ARG A 151 -14.44 -8.26 3.61
C ARG A 151 -13.27 -7.70 2.79
N LEU A 152 -13.55 -6.81 1.84
CA LEU A 152 -12.53 -6.11 1.05
C LEU A 152 -11.54 -5.34 1.94
N ASN A 153 -12.04 -4.49 2.84
CA ASN A 153 -11.18 -3.69 3.72
C ASN A 153 -10.30 -4.55 4.64
N TYR A 154 -10.78 -5.70 5.12
CA TYR A 154 -9.96 -6.66 5.85
C TYR A 154 -8.82 -7.22 4.99
N VAL A 155 -9.10 -7.68 3.77
CA VAL A 155 -8.08 -8.23 2.86
C VAL A 155 -7.02 -7.17 2.52
N LEU A 156 -7.44 -5.95 2.15
CA LEU A 156 -6.53 -4.85 1.83
C LEU A 156 -5.74 -4.36 3.07
N LEU A 157 -6.31 -4.42 4.27
CA LEU A 157 -5.62 -4.11 5.52
C LEU A 157 -4.47 -5.11 5.77
N ILE A 158 -4.76 -6.41 5.77
CA ILE A 158 -3.76 -7.46 6.01
C ILE A 158 -2.68 -7.42 4.91
N ALA A 159 -3.10 -7.36 3.63
CA ALA A 159 -2.19 -7.27 2.50
C ALA A 159 -1.23 -6.07 2.58
N HIS A 160 -1.77 -4.86 2.77
CA HIS A 160 -0.96 -3.64 2.69
C HIS A 160 -0.20 -3.35 4.00
N TYR A 161 -0.59 -3.94 5.14
CA TYR A 161 0.23 -3.92 6.37
C TYR A 161 1.45 -4.83 6.23
N HIS A 162 1.24 -6.09 5.84
CA HIS A 162 2.33 -7.06 5.73
C HIS A 162 3.25 -6.80 4.52
N LEU A 163 2.81 -6.05 3.50
CA LEU A 163 3.71 -5.46 2.49
C LEU A 163 4.86 -4.68 3.15
N GLY A 164 4.59 -3.85 4.15
CA GLY A 164 5.63 -3.09 4.85
C GLY A 164 6.63 -3.99 5.58
N ALA A 165 6.17 -5.12 6.14
CA ALA A 165 7.04 -6.12 6.77
C ALA A 165 7.90 -6.88 5.74
N LEU A 166 7.36 -7.21 4.56
CA LEU A 166 8.13 -7.82 3.47
C LEU A 166 9.17 -6.85 2.90
N VAL A 167 8.80 -5.59 2.66
CA VAL A 167 9.73 -4.55 2.21
C VAL A 167 10.86 -4.38 3.22
N LEU A 168 10.54 -4.33 4.52
CA LEU A 168 11.57 -4.24 5.56
C LEU A 168 12.50 -5.46 5.57
N ALA A 169 11.96 -6.67 5.53
CA ALA A 169 12.77 -7.89 5.48
C ALA A 169 13.68 -7.91 4.23
N ASP A 170 13.15 -7.56 3.06
CA ASP A 170 13.92 -7.41 1.82
C ASP A 170 15.04 -6.36 1.97
N THR A 171 14.79 -5.24 2.67
CA THR A 171 15.81 -4.22 2.93
C THR A 171 16.91 -4.75 3.85
N LEU A 172 16.55 -5.43 4.95
CA LEU A 172 17.49 -5.91 5.96
C LEU A 172 18.42 -7.01 5.44
N ASP A 173 17.97 -7.85 4.50
CA ASP A 173 18.80 -8.86 3.84
C ASP A 173 20.01 -8.27 3.07
N HIS A 174 20.05 -6.95 2.85
CA HIS A 174 21.16 -6.25 2.17
C HIS A 174 22.16 -5.57 3.14
N PHE A 175 22.00 -5.72 4.47
CA PHE A 175 22.87 -5.09 5.46
C PHE A 175 23.64 -6.12 6.30
N ASP A 176 24.98 -6.01 6.32
CA ASP A 176 25.87 -6.84 7.16
C ASP A 176 25.58 -6.73 8.67
N VAL A 177 25.04 -5.58 9.10
CA VAL A 177 24.69 -5.29 10.50
C VAL A 177 23.24 -4.83 10.57
N VAL A 178 22.34 -5.80 10.79
CA VAL A 178 20.92 -5.54 11.07
C VAL A 178 20.78 -4.90 12.47
N PRO A 179 20.04 -3.77 12.62
CA PRO A 179 19.81 -3.15 13.92
C PRO A 179 19.19 -4.12 14.94
N GLU A 180 19.61 -4.02 16.20
CA GLU A 180 19.15 -4.87 17.32
C GLU A 180 17.62 -5.12 17.32
N PRO A 181 16.76 -4.08 17.19
CA PRO A 181 15.30 -4.25 17.23
C PRO A 181 14.71 -5.08 16.09
N LEU A 182 15.47 -5.33 15.01
CA LEU A 182 14.98 -5.88 13.73
C LEU A 182 15.67 -7.18 13.30
N LYS A 183 16.44 -7.81 14.19
CA LYS A 183 17.38 -8.93 13.93
C LYS A 183 16.85 -10.20 13.23
N ASP A 184 15.54 -10.36 13.04
CA ASP A 184 14.96 -11.56 12.41
C ASP A 184 14.04 -11.22 11.21
N PRO A 185 14.63 -10.88 10.05
CA PRO A 185 13.86 -10.65 8.82
C PRO A 185 13.19 -11.93 8.31
N SER A 186 13.75 -13.12 8.58
CA SER A 186 13.18 -14.41 8.15
C SER A 186 11.86 -14.73 8.85
N LEU A 187 11.78 -14.53 10.16
CA LEU A 187 10.54 -14.71 10.94
C LEU A 187 9.49 -13.67 10.57
N SER A 188 9.89 -12.41 10.39
CA SER A 188 9.00 -11.32 9.93
C SER A 188 8.40 -11.67 8.55
N ARG A 189 9.24 -12.12 7.62
CA ARG A 189 8.85 -12.61 6.29
C ARG A 189 7.89 -13.80 6.35
N LEU A 190 8.15 -14.77 7.23
CA LEU A 190 7.26 -15.93 7.43
C LEU A 190 5.88 -15.52 7.94
N TYR A 191 5.80 -14.66 8.96
CA TYR A 191 4.51 -14.15 9.45
C TYR A 191 3.76 -13.35 8.39
N ALA A 192 4.46 -12.48 7.67
CA ALA A 192 3.87 -11.68 6.59
C ALA A 192 3.30 -12.55 5.46
N CYS A 193 4.07 -13.50 4.94
CA CYS A 193 3.60 -14.42 3.90
C CYS A 193 2.40 -15.26 4.37
N ASN A 194 2.41 -15.77 5.60
CA ASN A 194 1.28 -16.52 6.16
C ASN A 194 0.01 -15.66 6.30
N ALA A 195 0.12 -14.45 6.82
CA ALA A 195 -1.02 -13.55 7.00
C ALA A 195 -1.65 -13.16 5.65
N ILE A 196 -0.81 -12.79 4.66
CA ILE A 196 -1.25 -12.45 3.30
C ILE A 196 -1.93 -13.65 2.64
N VAL A 197 -1.29 -14.83 2.62
CA VAL A 197 -1.87 -16.04 2.01
C VAL A 197 -3.20 -16.43 2.67
N ASN A 198 -3.33 -16.32 4.00
CA ASN A 198 -4.58 -16.63 4.68
C ASN A 198 -5.71 -15.66 4.31
N ALA A 199 -5.46 -14.36 4.27
CA ALA A 199 -6.46 -13.37 3.85
C ALA A 199 -6.88 -13.52 2.38
N LEU A 200 -5.92 -13.79 1.49
CA LEU A 200 -6.20 -14.06 0.07
C LEU A 200 -6.97 -15.37 -0.13
N ASN A 201 -6.62 -16.42 0.62
CA ASN A 201 -7.33 -17.69 0.58
C ASN A 201 -8.79 -17.55 1.09
N LEU A 202 -9.05 -16.70 2.09
CA LEU A 202 -10.42 -16.37 2.51
C LEU A 202 -11.20 -15.67 1.39
N ALA A 203 -10.59 -14.70 0.70
CA ALA A 203 -11.21 -14.03 -0.45
C ALA A 203 -11.54 -15.01 -1.59
N LEU A 204 -10.56 -15.81 -2.02
CA LEU A 204 -10.74 -16.79 -3.10
C LEU A 204 -11.78 -17.87 -2.75
N ASN A 205 -11.83 -18.35 -1.50
CA ASN A 205 -12.86 -19.32 -1.11
C ASN A 205 -14.25 -18.67 -0.99
N HIS A 206 -14.34 -17.40 -0.59
CA HIS A 206 -15.60 -16.68 -0.65
C HIS A 206 -16.08 -16.58 -2.09
N ASP A 207 -15.27 -16.04 -3.00
CA ASP A 207 -15.62 -15.86 -4.42
C ASP A 207 -15.95 -17.20 -5.13
N ARG A 208 -15.40 -18.34 -4.66
CA ARG A 208 -15.71 -19.70 -5.16
C ARG A 208 -17.05 -20.27 -4.69
N TYR A 209 -17.50 -19.92 -3.47
CA TYR A 209 -18.68 -20.51 -2.83
C TYR A 209 -19.85 -19.53 -2.66
N SER A 210 -19.64 -18.24 -2.91
CA SER A 210 -20.70 -17.24 -2.98
C SER A 210 -21.51 -17.41 -4.27
N GLY A 211 -22.77 -17.82 -4.15
CA GLY A 211 -23.76 -17.71 -5.23
C GLY A 211 -24.24 -16.26 -5.44
N ASP A 212 -23.33 -15.30 -5.34
CA ASP A 212 -23.58 -13.86 -5.33
C ASP A 212 -23.29 -13.32 -6.74
N ASP A 213 -24.31 -12.87 -7.47
CA ASP A 213 -24.21 -12.42 -8.88
C ASP A 213 -23.59 -11.01 -8.97
N SER A 214 -22.44 -10.83 -8.33
CA SER A 214 -21.60 -9.64 -8.44
C SER A 214 -21.11 -9.46 -9.88
N LEU A 215 -21.31 -8.25 -10.43
CA LEU A 215 -20.90 -7.88 -11.79
C LEU A 215 -19.40 -8.05 -12.06
N LEU A 216 -18.57 -8.13 -11.02
CA LEU A 216 -17.13 -8.32 -11.11
C LEU A 216 -16.70 -9.77 -10.81
N GLY A 217 -17.60 -10.64 -10.33
CA GLY A 217 -17.33 -12.06 -10.03
C GLY A 217 -16.34 -12.35 -8.88
N SER A 218 -15.55 -11.38 -8.43
CA SER A 218 -14.59 -11.51 -7.32
C SER A 218 -14.54 -10.25 -6.45
N THR A 219 -14.37 -10.46 -5.15
CA THR A 219 -14.12 -9.39 -4.17
C THR A 219 -12.83 -8.63 -4.48
N LEU A 220 -11.80 -9.31 -5.01
CA LEU A 220 -10.47 -8.75 -5.28
C LEU A 220 -10.48 -7.71 -6.42
N LEU A 221 -11.43 -7.80 -7.35
CA LEU A 221 -11.60 -6.85 -8.45
C LEU A 221 -12.26 -5.53 -8.01
N ARG A 222 -12.54 -5.36 -6.72
CA ARG A 222 -13.00 -4.10 -6.09
C ARG A 222 -11.88 -3.33 -5.40
N ASP A 223 -10.63 -3.78 -5.46
CA ASP A 223 -9.48 -3.04 -4.94
C ASP A 223 -9.32 -1.71 -5.71
N PRO A 224 -9.34 -0.53 -5.04
CA PRO A 224 -9.09 0.76 -5.69
C PRO A 224 -7.62 0.99 -6.07
N THR A 225 -6.72 0.07 -5.69
CA THR A 225 -5.26 0.19 -5.82
C THR A 225 -4.60 -1.12 -6.33
N PRO A 226 -5.06 -1.73 -7.45
CA PRO A 226 -4.62 -3.07 -7.87
C PRO A 226 -3.14 -3.17 -8.28
N VAL A 227 -2.43 -2.04 -8.41
CA VAL A 227 -0.97 -1.98 -8.55
C VAL A 227 -0.27 -2.27 -7.20
N VAL A 228 -0.82 -1.81 -6.08
CA VAL A 228 -0.31 -2.11 -4.73
C VAL A 228 -0.52 -3.58 -4.41
N MET A 229 -1.68 -4.15 -4.74
CA MET A 229 -1.92 -5.59 -4.61
C MET A 229 -0.97 -6.42 -5.50
N ALA A 230 -0.63 -5.96 -6.71
CA ALA A 230 0.37 -6.62 -7.55
C ALA A 230 1.77 -6.64 -6.88
N GLU A 231 2.16 -5.55 -6.20
CA GLU A 231 3.42 -5.47 -5.44
C GLU A 231 3.40 -6.36 -4.18
N VAL A 232 2.26 -6.43 -3.45
CA VAL A 232 2.06 -7.39 -2.35
C VAL A 232 2.31 -8.81 -2.85
N LEU A 233 1.68 -9.19 -3.96
CA LEU A 233 1.75 -10.54 -4.53
C LEU A 233 3.16 -10.85 -5.07
N SER A 234 3.83 -9.87 -5.68
CA SER A 234 5.23 -9.96 -6.13
C SER A 234 6.18 -10.29 -4.99
N ARG A 235 6.18 -9.47 -3.92
CA ARG A 235 7.04 -9.69 -2.75
C ARG A 235 6.68 -10.93 -1.96
N THR A 236 5.39 -11.26 -1.86
CA THR A 236 4.93 -12.49 -1.21
C THR A 236 5.44 -13.71 -1.97
N GLY A 237 5.31 -13.71 -3.30
CA GLY A 237 5.84 -14.77 -4.17
C GLY A 237 7.35 -14.96 -4.01
N ARG A 238 8.14 -13.88 -4.18
CA ARG A 238 9.59 -13.89 -3.95
C ARG A 238 9.95 -14.42 -2.55
N SER A 239 9.25 -13.95 -1.52
CA SER A 239 9.50 -14.33 -0.13
C SER A 239 9.19 -15.79 0.17
N ILE A 240 8.18 -16.39 -0.47
CA ILE A 240 7.90 -17.83 -0.38
C ILE A 240 9.09 -18.64 -0.93
N PHE A 241 9.71 -18.21 -2.04
CA PHE A 241 10.92 -18.87 -2.55
C PHE A 241 12.12 -18.70 -1.61
N ILE A 242 12.37 -17.49 -1.06
CA ILE A 242 13.43 -17.26 -0.07
C ILE A 242 13.25 -18.16 1.17
N LEU A 243 12.02 -18.30 1.69
CA LEU A 243 11.71 -19.17 2.82
C LEU A 243 11.87 -20.66 2.50
N LEU A 244 11.62 -21.07 1.25
CA LEU A 244 11.83 -22.44 0.79
C LEU A 244 13.32 -22.78 0.63
N GLU A 245 14.08 -21.88 0.00
CA GLU A 245 15.53 -22.01 -0.24
C GLU A 245 16.33 -22.01 1.07
N SER A 246 15.91 -21.20 2.05
CA SER A 246 16.49 -21.18 3.41
C SER A 246 15.96 -22.29 4.34
N GLY A 247 15.09 -23.17 3.85
CA GLY A 247 14.55 -24.30 4.61
C GLY A 247 13.56 -23.94 5.74
N GLN A 248 13.11 -22.68 5.81
CA GLN A 248 12.16 -22.19 6.82
C GLN A 248 10.73 -22.71 6.60
N ILE A 249 10.36 -23.06 5.36
CA ILE A 249 9.10 -23.73 5.03
C ILE A 249 9.32 -24.98 4.20
N ALA A 250 8.45 -25.97 4.38
CA ALA A 250 8.49 -27.19 3.58
C ALA A 250 7.95 -26.95 2.16
N ARG A 251 8.42 -27.78 1.20
CA ARG A 251 8.03 -27.72 -0.22
C ARG A 251 6.51 -27.69 -0.45
N HIS A 252 5.76 -28.51 0.28
CA HIS A 252 4.30 -28.57 0.16
C HIS A 252 3.63 -27.27 0.67
N THR A 253 4.20 -26.65 1.70
CA THR A 253 3.74 -25.36 2.26
C THR A 253 3.97 -24.25 1.23
N ALA A 254 5.19 -24.17 0.67
CA ALA A 254 5.51 -23.23 -0.40
C ALA A 254 4.60 -23.40 -1.63
N GLN A 255 4.34 -24.65 -2.04
CA GLN A 255 3.46 -24.98 -3.17
C GLN A 255 2.00 -24.55 -2.94
N PHE A 256 1.46 -24.74 -1.73
CA PHE A 256 0.15 -24.22 -1.35
C PHE A 256 0.12 -22.68 -1.39
N MET A 257 1.09 -22.04 -0.71
CA MET A 257 1.16 -20.58 -0.62
C MET A 257 1.29 -19.91 -1.99
N ILE A 258 2.15 -20.44 -2.86
CA ILE A 258 2.36 -19.88 -4.21
C ILE A 258 1.17 -20.16 -5.15
N THR A 259 0.41 -21.25 -4.93
CA THR A 259 -0.86 -21.49 -5.64
C THR A 259 -1.91 -20.44 -5.28
N VAL A 260 -2.03 -20.06 -4.00
CA VAL A 260 -2.93 -18.96 -3.58
C VAL A 260 -2.51 -17.64 -4.23
N VAL A 261 -1.22 -17.30 -4.17
CA VAL A 261 -0.66 -16.10 -4.81
C VAL A 261 -0.92 -16.07 -6.32
N ALA A 262 -0.68 -17.19 -7.02
CA ALA A 262 -0.93 -17.30 -8.46
C ALA A 262 -2.43 -17.19 -8.82
N ALA A 263 -3.33 -17.75 -7.99
CA ALA A 263 -4.77 -17.62 -8.19
C ALA A 263 -5.24 -16.16 -7.99
N THR A 264 -4.78 -15.47 -6.94
CA THR A 264 -5.05 -14.04 -6.74
C THR A 264 -4.49 -13.20 -7.90
N LEU A 265 -3.25 -13.45 -8.32
CA LEU A 265 -2.65 -12.78 -9.47
C LEU A 265 -3.46 -13.00 -10.75
N SER A 266 -3.96 -14.21 -11.00
CA SER A 266 -4.83 -14.50 -12.15
C SER A 266 -6.14 -13.72 -12.11
N VAL A 267 -6.71 -13.47 -10.92
CA VAL A 267 -7.86 -12.56 -10.77
C VAL A 267 -7.46 -11.12 -11.06
N VAL A 268 -6.49 -10.56 -10.31
CA VAL A 268 -6.10 -9.14 -10.38
C VAL A 268 -5.53 -8.76 -11.76
N SER A 269 -4.96 -9.72 -12.50
CA SER A 269 -4.47 -9.52 -13.88
C SER A 269 -5.54 -9.07 -14.90
N GLN A 270 -6.83 -9.22 -14.57
CA GLN A 270 -7.94 -8.72 -15.40
C GLN A 270 -8.04 -7.18 -15.41
N VAL A 271 -7.48 -6.50 -14.40
CA VAL A 271 -7.51 -5.03 -14.25
C VAL A 271 -6.12 -4.42 -14.00
N SER A 272 -5.06 -5.23 -13.94
CA SER A 272 -3.70 -4.78 -13.65
C SER A 272 -2.68 -5.47 -14.56
N ALA A 273 -2.09 -4.70 -15.48
CA ALA A 273 -0.99 -5.17 -16.32
C ALA A 273 0.20 -5.63 -15.47
N THR A 274 0.51 -4.94 -14.37
CA THR A 274 1.57 -5.33 -13.42
C THR A 274 1.31 -6.70 -12.82
N ALA A 275 0.08 -7.00 -12.38
CA ALA A 275 -0.27 -8.32 -11.86
C ALA A 275 -0.11 -9.43 -12.91
N LYS A 276 -0.35 -9.14 -14.19
CA LYS A 276 -0.11 -10.11 -15.29
C LYS A 276 1.39 -10.45 -15.42
N HIS A 277 2.27 -9.45 -15.46
CA HIS A 277 3.73 -9.68 -15.56
C HIS A 277 4.28 -10.41 -14.32
N VAL A 278 3.73 -10.13 -13.13
CA VAL A 278 4.07 -10.84 -11.89
C VAL A 278 3.58 -12.30 -11.94
N LEU A 279 2.39 -12.58 -12.50
CA LEU A 279 1.89 -13.95 -12.68
C LEU A 279 2.80 -14.78 -13.60
N GLU A 280 3.25 -14.19 -14.70
CA GLU A 280 4.18 -14.82 -15.64
C GLU A 280 5.53 -15.11 -14.96
N SER A 281 6.07 -14.13 -14.22
CA SER A 281 7.30 -14.29 -13.42
C SER A 281 7.18 -15.37 -12.33
N VAL A 282 6.03 -15.46 -11.66
CA VAL A 282 5.75 -16.50 -10.63
C VAL A 282 5.64 -17.89 -11.26
N ARG A 283 5.01 -18.01 -12.43
CA ARG A 283 4.95 -19.29 -13.19
C ARG A 283 6.35 -19.76 -13.58
N GLU A 284 7.23 -18.88 -14.05
CA GLU A 284 8.62 -19.22 -14.35
C GLU A 284 9.44 -19.64 -13.12
N LEU A 285 9.24 -19.00 -11.97
CA LEU A 285 9.88 -19.37 -10.71
C LEU A 285 9.37 -20.74 -10.20
N CYS A 286 8.07 -21.02 -10.35
CA CYS A 286 7.50 -22.33 -10.02
C CYS A 286 8.06 -23.43 -10.93
N ALA A 287 8.13 -23.20 -12.24
CA ALA A 287 8.70 -24.14 -13.20
C ALA A 287 10.18 -24.46 -12.90
N ARG A 288 11.01 -23.43 -12.64
CA ARG A 288 12.42 -23.60 -12.25
C ARG A 288 12.59 -24.40 -10.96
N ASN A 289 11.73 -24.16 -9.97
CA ASN A 289 11.76 -24.87 -8.68
C ASN A 289 10.98 -26.20 -8.67
N GLN A 290 10.38 -26.59 -9.80
CA GLN A 290 9.52 -27.78 -9.97
C GLN A 290 8.30 -27.79 -9.00
N LEU A 291 7.76 -26.63 -8.65
CA LEU A 291 6.52 -26.50 -7.87
C LEU A 291 5.33 -26.57 -8.84
N GLU A 292 4.43 -27.54 -8.63
CA GLU A 292 3.23 -27.66 -9.47
C GLU A 292 2.18 -26.64 -8.99
N LEU A 293 1.92 -25.63 -9.81
CA LEU A 293 0.78 -24.73 -9.60
C LEU A 293 -0.50 -25.49 -9.90
N ARG A 294 -1.37 -25.63 -8.89
CA ARG A 294 -2.69 -26.22 -9.09
C ARG A 294 -3.60 -25.17 -9.75
N GLU A 295 -3.64 -25.19 -11.08
CA GLU A 295 -4.66 -24.47 -11.85
C GLU A 295 -6.02 -25.16 -11.64
N ASP A 296 -6.64 -24.89 -10.48
CA ASP A 296 -8.09 -25.04 -10.35
C ASP A 296 -8.71 -24.18 -11.46
N SER A 297 -9.44 -24.82 -12.38
CA SER A 297 -9.95 -24.19 -13.61
C SER A 297 -10.53 -22.82 -13.33
N PRO A 298 -10.13 -21.77 -14.09
CA PRO A 298 -10.58 -20.42 -13.79
C PRO A 298 -12.10 -20.37 -13.75
N THR A 299 -12.65 -19.73 -12.71
CA THR A 299 -14.00 -19.19 -12.76
C THR A 299 -14.07 -18.37 -14.04
N GLN A 300 -14.81 -18.88 -15.03
CA GLN A 300 -14.90 -18.23 -16.34
C GLN A 300 -15.30 -16.77 -16.13
N PRO A 301 -14.65 -15.80 -16.81
CA PRO A 301 -14.99 -14.39 -16.65
C PRO A 301 -16.48 -14.19 -16.99
N ARG A 302 -17.30 -14.06 -15.94
CA ARG A 302 -18.73 -13.84 -16.03
C ARG A 302 -18.92 -12.40 -16.50
N ALA A 303 -19.02 -12.27 -17.81
CA ALA A 303 -18.68 -11.09 -18.60
C ALA A 303 -17.16 -10.80 -18.64
N SER A 304 -16.67 -10.56 -19.86
CA SER A 304 -15.51 -9.69 -20.07
C SER A 304 -15.89 -8.28 -19.66
N LEU A 305 -15.12 -7.63 -18.78
CA LEU A 305 -15.29 -6.22 -18.44
C LEU A 305 -15.31 -5.39 -19.74
N SER A 306 -16.33 -4.54 -19.95
CA SER A 306 -16.31 -3.58 -21.05
C SER A 306 -15.22 -2.53 -20.78
N ALA A 307 -14.64 -1.96 -21.85
CA ALA A 307 -13.54 -1.00 -21.72
C ALA A 307 -13.89 0.17 -20.78
N GLU A 308 -15.14 0.62 -20.79
CA GLU A 308 -15.69 1.67 -19.92
C GLU A 308 -15.52 1.36 -18.42
N HIS A 309 -15.65 0.09 -18.01
CA HIS A 309 -15.45 -0.33 -16.63
C HIS A 309 -13.96 -0.42 -16.25
N VAL A 310 -13.09 -0.69 -17.22
CA VAL A 310 -11.63 -0.68 -17.02
C VAL A 310 -11.12 0.76 -16.89
N GLU A 311 -11.61 1.70 -17.70
CA GLU A 311 -11.30 3.13 -17.55
C GLU A 311 -11.72 3.67 -16.18
N LEU A 312 -12.90 3.27 -15.67
CA LEU A 312 -13.38 3.69 -14.35
C LEU A 312 -12.49 3.21 -13.19
N LEU A 313 -11.86 2.03 -13.33
CA LEU A 313 -10.91 1.49 -12.35
C LEU A 313 -9.48 2.01 -12.58
N SER A 314 -9.17 2.49 -13.78
CA SER A 314 -7.86 3.02 -14.19
C SER A 314 -7.67 4.52 -13.89
N MET A 315 -8.59 5.17 -13.17
CA MET A 315 -8.56 6.62 -12.89
C MET A 315 -7.35 7.08 -12.03
N CYS A 316 -6.56 6.17 -11.47
CA CYS A 316 -5.32 6.46 -10.74
C CYS A 316 -4.16 5.59 -11.26
N ASP A 317 -3.85 5.73 -12.55
CA ASP A 317 -2.60 5.19 -13.12
C ASP A 317 -1.39 5.74 -12.34
N GLY A 318 -0.35 4.90 -12.20
CA GLY A 318 0.89 5.26 -11.52
C GLY A 318 1.51 6.52 -12.13
N ALA A 319 1.48 6.64 -13.46
CA ALA A 319 1.95 7.83 -14.17
C ALA A 319 1.25 9.13 -13.72
N PHE A 320 -0.08 9.13 -13.53
CA PHE A 320 -0.79 10.32 -13.03
C PHE A 320 -0.36 10.70 -11.61
N VAL A 321 -0.13 9.72 -10.74
CA VAL A 321 0.31 9.98 -9.37
C VAL A 321 1.80 10.37 -9.32
N ASP A 322 2.63 9.86 -10.23
CA ASP A 322 4.03 10.29 -10.39
C ASP A 322 4.12 11.71 -10.97
N ASP A 323 3.34 12.05 -12.00
CA ASP A 323 3.22 13.41 -12.53
C ASP A 323 2.73 14.38 -11.46
N PHE A 324 1.72 14.00 -10.67
CA PHE A 324 1.20 14.81 -9.57
C PHE A 324 2.24 15.02 -8.45
N LEU A 325 2.96 13.97 -8.04
CA LEU A 325 4.02 14.07 -7.04
C LEU A 325 5.23 14.87 -7.58
N HIS A 326 5.53 14.77 -8.88
CA HIS A 326 6.58 15.55 -9.53
C HIS A 326 6.22 17.04 -9.59
N GLU A 327 5.01 17.40 -10.02
CA GLU A 327 4.50 18.77 -9.98
C GLU A 327 4.44 19.30 -8.54
N MET A 328 3.99 18.50 -7.57
CA MET A 328 4.04 18.86 -6.15
C MET A 328 5.47 19.08 -5.63
N GLN A 329 6.45 18.31 -6.10
CA GLN A 329 7.86 18.49 -5.70
C GLN A 329 8.49 19.71 -6.39
N ILE A 330 8.07 20.04 -7.62
CA ILE A 330 8.38 21.33 -8.27
C ILE A 330 7.77 22.48 -7.46
N GLN A 331 6.51 22.38 -7.03
CA GLN A 331 5.83 23.39 -6.21
C GLN A 331 6.32 23.46 -4.74
N ALA A 332 7.02 22.44 -4.25
CA ALA A 332 7.79 22.51 -3.01
C ALA A 332 9.14 23.24 -3.18
N SER A 333 9.65 23.32 -4.41
CA SER A 333 10.92 23.99 -4.76
C SER A 333 10.75 25.42 -5.31
N ALA A 334 9.55 25.78 -5.74
CA ALA A 334 9.21 27.07 -6.33
C ALA A 334 7.93 27.63 -5.70
N ASP A 335 7.91 28.94 -5.44
CA ASP A 335 6.96 29.66 -4.57
C ASP A 335 5.53 29.82 -5.17
N GLY A 336 4.90 28.70 -5.53
CA GLY A 336 3.64 28.63 -6.27
C GLY A 336 2.55 27.88 -5.51
N SER A 337 1.51 28.59 -5.05
CA SER A 337 0.40 27.97 -4.32
C SER A 337 -0.36 26.92 -5.15
N LEU A 338 -0.68 25.81 -4.48
CA LEU A 338 -1.61 24.74 -4.87
C LEU A 338 -2.93 25.27 -5.46
N ASP A 339 -3.41 26.42 -5.00
CA ASP A 339 -4.61 27.10 -5.51
C ASP A 339 -4.56 27.30 -7.04
N ARG A 340 -3.37 27.54 -7.61
CA ARG A 340 -3.19 27.70 -9.06
C ARG A 340 -3.37 26.41 -9.83
N THR A 341 -2.96 25.26 -9.27
CA THR A 341 -3.20 23.94 -9.87
C THR A 341 -4.68 23.61 -9.84
N ILE A 342 -5.33 23.79 -8.69
CA ILE A 342 -6.78 23.56 -8.52
C ILE A 342 -7.55 24.41 -9.55
N ALA A 343 -7.29 25.72 -9.61
CA ALA A 343 -7.91 26.60 -10.59
C ALA A 343 -7.63 26.20 -12.06
N ARG A 344 -6.47 25.61 -12.37
CA ARG A 344 -6.13 25.12 -13.72
C ARG A 344 -7.01 23.95 -14.15
N TYR A 345 -7.28 23.01 -13.25
CA TYR A 345 -8.14 21.85 -13.53
C TYR A 345 -9.63 22.19 -13.43
N GLU A 346 -10.02 23.13 -12.57
CA GLU A 346 -11.40 23.66 -12.51
C GLU A 346 -11.78 24.51 -13.74
N THR A 347 -10.80 25.12 -14.43
CA THR A 347 -11.03 25.94 -15.63
C THR A 347 -10.79 25.22 -16.95
N ALA A 348 -10.30 23.97 -16.94
CA ALA A 348 -10.18 23.14 -18.13
C ALA A 348 -11.58 22.62 -18.55
N PRO A 349 -12.13 23.02 -19.71
CA PRO A 349 -13.42 22.49 -20.17
C PRO A 349 -13.29 21.02 -20.59
N ASN A 350 -14.34 20.24 -20.39
CA ASN A 350 -14.40 18.82 -20.80
C ASN A 350 -14.23 18.66 -22.33
N SER A 351 -12.99 18.44 -22.79
CA SER A 351 -12.67 18.03 -24.16
C SER A 351 -12.04 16.64 -24.17
N ALA A 352 -12.87 15.60 -24.09
CA ALA A 352 -12.48 14.20 -24.32
C ALA A 352 -12.23 13.91 -25.83
N ALA A 353 -11.58 14.83 -26.54
CA ALA A 353 -11.32 14.77 -27.97
C ALA A 353 -10.02 15.50 -28.31
N ALA A 354 -9.24 14.92 -29.24
CA ALA A 354 -8.00 15.46 -29.79
C ALA A 354 -6.83 15.67 -28.79
N ARG A 355 -6.18 14.57 -28.37
CA ARG A 355 -4.71 14.59 -28.22
C ARG A 355 -4.08 14.48 -29.62
N PRO A 356 -3.17 15.38 -30.03
CA PRO A 356 -2.34 15.16 -31.22
C PRO A 356 -1.41 13.97 -30.97
N VAL A 357 -1.18 13.15 -32.00
CA VAL A 357 -0.11 12.13 -31.98
C VAL A 357 1.18 12.82 -32.43
N GLU A 358 1.98 13.30 -31.49
CA GLU A 358 3.36 13.68 -31.81
C GLU A 358 4.23 12.42 -31.85
N SER A 359 4.81 12.19 -33.02
CA SER A 359 5.57 10.97 -33.33
C SER A 359 6.93 10.96 -32.64
N CYS A 360 7.32 9.81 -32.11
CA CYS A 360 8.68 9.55 -31.63
C CYS A 360 9.73 9.97 -32.67
N ARG A 361 10.70 10.80 -32.26
CA ARG A 361 11.89 11.11 -33.05
C ARG A 361 13.13 11.11 -32.17
N VAL A 362 13.71 9.93 -32.01
CA VAL A 362 15.08 9.75 -31.51
C VAL A 362 16.03 10.22 -32.59
N ASP A 363 16.88 11.21 -32.29
CA ASP A 363 18.17 11.40 -32.96
C ASP A 363 19.06 12.39 -32.18
N ALA A 364 20.38 12.28 -32.38
CA ALA A 364 21.42 13.25 -32.02
C ALA A 364 21.63 13.63 -30.53
N LEU A 365 22.10 12.68 -29.71
CA LEU A 365 23.05 12.96 -28.61
C LEU A 365 24.27 12.01 -28.65
N LEU A 366 25.12 12.23 -29.65
CA LEU A 366 26.50 11.75 -29.68
C LEU A 366 27.39 12.89 -30.17
N ASN A 367 28.10 13.57 -29.25
CA ASN A 367 29.41 14.22 -29.41
C ASN A 367 29.71 15.12 -28.20
N GLU A 368 30.43 14.57 -27.22
CA GLU A 368 31.30 15.28 -26.28
C GLU A 368 32.65 15.60 -26.98
N PRO A 369 33.64 16.30 -26.37
CA PRO A 369 33.66 17.15 -25.16
C PRO A 369 34.38 18.50 -25.48
N PRO A 370 35.28 19.07 -24.65
CA PRO A 370 35.24 19.44 -23.22
C PRO A 370 35.29 20.99 -23.00
N GLY A 371 35.16 21.45 -21.76
CA GLY A 371 35.52 22.83 -21.38
C GLY A 371 35.50 23.09 -19.86
N ASP A 372 36.64 23.48 -19.30
CA ASP A 372 36.77 23.91 -17.90
C ASP A 372 36.07 25.25 -17.61
N LEU A 373 35.63 25.45 -16.36
CA LEU A 373 35.85 26.70 -15.61
C LEU A 373 35.60 26.53 -14.09
N TRP A 374 36.34 27.28 -13.28
CA TRP A 374 36.36 27.22 -11.80
C TRP A 374 35.75 28.48 -11.14
N HIS A 375 35.38 28.38 -9.85
CA HIS A 375 35.04 29.49 -8.91
C HIS A 375 33.72 30.26 -9.23
N THR A 376 32.94 30.90 -8.31
CA THR A 376 32.88 31.12 -6.83
C THR A 376 31.42 31.59 -6.50
N ASN A 377 30.84 31.73 -5.29
CA ASN A 377 31.23 31.73 -3.85
C ASN A 377 30.28 30.77 -3.06
N GLN A 378 30.18 30.60 -1.73
CA GLN A 378 30.40 31.36 -0.47
C GLN A 378 29.35 32.41 -0.03
N VAL A 379 29.06 32.43 1.30
CA VAL A 379 28.18 33.34 2.11
C VAL A 379 26.68 33.18 1.77
N PHE A 380 25.74 32.95 2.71
CA PHE A 380 25.51 33.63 4.00
C PHE A 380 25.05 32.75 5.18
N LEU A 381 25.23 33.29 6.40
CA LEU A 381 24.70 32.84 7.68
C LEU A 381 23.96 33.99 8.39
N GLY A 382 22.93 33.66 9.17
CA GLY A 382 22.17 34.58 10.03
C GLY A 382 20.83 35.00 9.42
N ARG A 383 19.76 35.18 10.23
CA ARG A 383 19.68 35.21 11.71
C ARG A 383 18.68 34.20 12.24
#